data_AF-C2MA15-F1
#
_entry.id   AF-C2MA15-F1
#
_cell.length_a   1.000
_cell.length_b   1.000
_cell.length_c   1.000
_cell.angle_alpha   90.00
_cell.angle_beta   90.00
_cell.angle_gamma   90.00
#
_symmetry.space_group_name_H-M   'P 1'
#
loop_
_entity.id
_entity.type
_entity.pdbx_description
1 polymer ?
#
loop_
_entity_poly.entity_id
_entity_poly.type
_entity_poly.pdbx_seq_one_letter_code
_entity_poly.pdbx_strand_id
1 'polypeptide(L)'
;MSLRIVVDSSIPYMADGMPLGVEAHYLPSGEITAEAVADADALMIRSVTHCDRALLEGSAVRLITSATAGFDHIDTDYCREAGIRWYNAPGCNAASVAQYVLTAIARIALEQGLAPEDITLGIIGTGHTGGRIYQRAKALGMRTLLYDPPLVAAYDEHPDWQSYLEELDSKGLPRPYLAEAMPALRGSYVELETLLSSATIITCHVPLTKGGAYPTYHLVNEAFLRSAQQRPWLINACRGAVVDTAALVRAIDDKAVSGAVIDCWEGEPHIAQALLDRVFIGTPHIAGFSVHGKAQGAVQSLRHLCDFFDLSEERIALAHPRPLAEPTLDLSGCEPWQMPWRAMLHTLDLPAIMRRLVATPDTFEQQRVHYQHPYEPRDYTVRGVPASVRPALATLGFVVSNN
;
A
#
# COMPACT_ATOMS: atom_id res chain seq x y z
N MET A 1 -31.46 -11.59 19.59
CA MET A 1 -31.43 -11.88 18.14
C MET A 1 -29.98 -12.12 17.76
N SER A 2 -29.71 -13.05 16.85
CA SER A 2 -28.36 -13.26 16.30
C SER A 2 -28.01 -12.06 15.42
N LEU A 3 -26.77 -11.57 15.52
CA LEU A 3 -26.29 -10.45 14.70
C LEU A 3 -26.10 -10.95 13.26
N ARG A 4 -26.76 -10.33 12.27
CA ARG A 4 -26.66 -10.73 10.86
C ARG A 4 -25.66 -9.85 10.12
N ILE A 5 -24.68 -10.47 9.47
CA ILE A 5 -23.63 -9.73 8.76
C ILE A 5 -23.51 -10.25 7.34
N VAL A 6 -23.47 -9.35 6.37
CA VAL A 6 -23.08 -9.68 4.99
C VAL A 6 -21.57 -9.45 4.84
N VAL A 7 -20.87 -10.46 4.37
CA VAL A 7 -19.41 -10.46 4.22
C VAL A 7 -19.07 -10.70 2.76
N ASP A 8 -18.23 -9.85 2.18
CA ASP A 8 -17.61 -10.11 0.90
C ASP A 8 -16.72 -11.36 0.99
N SER A 9 -17.10 -12.39 0.25
CA SER A 9 -16.45 -13.71 0.23
C SER A 9 -14.99 -13.67 -0.23
N SER A 10 -14.53 -12.57 -0.83
CA SER A 10 -13.13 -12.36 -1.21
C SER A 10 -12.25 -11.86 -0.06
N ILE A 11 -12.81 -11.58 1.13
CA ILE A 11 -12.04 -11.27 2.34
C ILE A 11 -11.55 -12.60 2.95
N PRO A 12 -10.23 -12.85 2.98
CA PRO A 12 -9.73 -14.13 3.46
C PRO A 12 -9.81 -14.23 4.99
N TYR A 13 -9.81 -15.47 5.50
CA TYR A 13 -9.73 -15.82 6.93
C TYR A 13 -10.92 -15.36 7.80
N MET A 14 -11.96 -14.80 7.19
CA MET A 14 -13.15 -14.32 7.89
C MET A 14 -13.90 -15.43 8.62
N ALA A 15 -14.05 -16.62 8.02
CA ALA A 15 -14.78 -17.73 8.63
C ALA A 15 -14.11 -18.22 9.93
N ASP A 16 -12.78 -18.26 9.95
CA ASP A 16 -12.01 -18.67 11.13
C ASP A 16 -12.09 -17.60 12.23
N GLY A 17 -11.94 -16.32 11.83
CA GLY A 17 -11.92 -15.17 12.74
C GLY A 17 -13.27 -14.66 13.24
N MET A 18 -14.38 -15.05 12.62
CA MET A 18 -15.70 -14.51 12.94
C MET A 18 -16.07 -14.77 14.42
N PRO A 19 -16.53 -13.76 15.18
CA PRO A 19 -16.96 -13.94 16.57
C PRO A 19 -18.11 -14.94 16.71
N LEU A 20 -18.21 -15.57 17.88
CA LEU A 20 -19.33 -16.46 18.20
C LEU A 20 -20.65 -15.65 18.30
N GLY A 21 -21.76 -16.26 17.90
CA GLY A 21 -23.09 -15.61 17.95
C GLY A 21 -23.37 -14.63 16.80
N VAL A 22 -22.48 -14.59 15.81
CA VAL A 22 -22.65 -13.85 14.55
C VAL A 22 -23.13 -14.81 13.45
N GLU A 23 -24.19 -14.42 12.76
CA GLU A 23 -24.69 -15.09 11.56
C GLU A 23 -24.10 -14.39 10.32
N ALA A 24 -23.00 -14.95 9.78
CA ALA A 24 -22.31 -14.38 8.64
C ALA A 24 -22.79 -15.00 7.31
N HIS A 25 -23.22 -14.13 6.40
CA HIS A 25 -23.66 -14.46 5.03
C HIS A 25 -22.58 -14.03 4.05
N TYR A 26 -21.88 -15.00 3.46
CA TYR A 26 -20.76 -14.73 2.56
C TYR A 26 -21.24 -14.65 1.11
N LEU A 27 -21.05 -13.49 0.47
CA LEU A 27 -21.50 -13.24 -0.89
C LEU A 27 -20.32 -12.78 -1.78
N PRO A 28 -20.27 -13.17 -3.06
CA PRO A 28 -19.42 -12.49 -4.05
C PRO A 28 -19.77 -10.99 -4.11
N SER A 29 -18.79 -10.12 -4.37
CA SER A 29 -19.01 -8.66 -4.36
C SER A 29 -20.17 -8.20 -5.28
N GLY A 30 -20.36 -8.88 -6.42
CA GLY A 30 -21.46 -8.60 -7.36
C GLY A 30 -22.86 -9.05 -6.89
N GLU A 31 -22.94 -9.85 -5.82
CA GLU A 31 -24.20 -10.31 -5.21
C GLU A 31 -24.58 -9.52 -3.95
N ILE A 32 -23.71 -8.60 -3.49
CA ILE A 32 -24.01 -7.68 -2.38
C ILE A 32 -24.90 -6.55 -2.94
N THR A 33 -26.20 -6.80 -2.94
CA THR A 33 -27.24 -5.89 -3.46
C THR A 33 -28.08 -5.28 -2.34
N ALA A 34 -28.87 -4.24 -2.64
CA ALA A 34 -29.78 -3.60 -1.69
C ALA A 34 -30.74 -4.60 -1.00
N GLU A 35 -31.22 -5.60 -1.74
CA GLU A 35 -32.05 -6.68 -1.20
C GLU A 35 -31.26 -7.58 -0.24
N ALA A 36 -30.05 -7.96 -0.62
CA ALA A 36 -29.19 -8.83 0.19
C ALA A 36 -28.77 -8.18 1.52
N VAL A 37 -28.66 -6.85 1.56
CA VAL A 37 -28.26 -6.10 2.77
C VAL A 37 -29.44 -5.55 3.57
N ALA A 38 -30.68 -5.72 3.11
CA ALA A 38 -31.86 -5.08 3.70
C ALA A 38 -32.02 -5.39 5.20
N ASP A 39 -31.75 -6.63 5.62
CA ASP A 39 -31.86 -7.10 7.00
C ASP A 39 -30.52 -7.33 7.72
N ALA A 40 -29.41 -6.89 7.09
CA ALA A 40 -28.08 -7.01 7.67
C ALA A 40 -27.82 -5.92 8.71
N ASP A 41 -27.24 -6.28 9.85
CA ASP A 41 -26.79 -5.33 10.88
C ASP A 41 -25.48 -4.65 10.49
N ALA A 42 -24.63 -5.34 9.74
CA ALA A 42 -23.33 -4.85 9.31
C ALA A 42 -22.89 -5.42 7.95
N LEU A 43 -22.01 -4.67 7.28
CA LEU A 43 -21.34 -5.08 6.05
C LEU A 43 -19.83 -5.16 6.26
N MET A 44 -19.22 -6.23 5.75
CA MET A 44 -17.76 -6.37 5.69
C MET A 44 -17.34 -6.51 4.22
N ILE A 45 -16.66 -5.50 3.67
CA ILE A 45 -16.47 -5.36 2.22
C ILE A 45 -15.00 -5.17 1.82
N ARG A 46 -14.76 -5.19 0.50
CA ARG A 46 -13.54 -4.70 -0.15
C ARG A 46 -13.89 -3.64 -1.21
N SER A 47 -12.87 -3.17 -1.92
CA SER A 47 -12.96 -2.04 -2.86
C SER A 47 -13.88 -2.23 -4.07
N VAL A 48 -14.34 -3.46 -4.36
CA VAL A 48 -15.24 -3.74 -5.49
C VAL A 48 -16.69 -3.34 -5.14
N THR A 49 -17.07 -3.48 -3.87
CA THR A 49 -18.43 -3.18 -3.41
C THR A 49 -18.53 -1.70 -3.10
N HIS A 50 -19.34 -0.97 -3.88
CA HIS A 50 -19.62 0.44 -3.64
C HIS A 50 -20.74 0.60 -2.61
N CYS A 51 -20.40 1.15 -1.45
CA CYS A 51 -21.35 1.45 -0.37
C CYS A 51 -21.86 2.88 -0.50
N ASP A 52 -22.81 3.07 -1.41
CA ASP A 52 -23.50 4.33 -1.66
C ASP A 52 -24.96 4.28 -1.18
N ARG A 53 -25.70 5.37 -1.41
CA ARG A 53 -27.14 5.44 -1.11
C ARG A 53 -27.93 4.31 -1.77
N ALA A 54 -27.59 3.93 -3.01
CA ALA A 54 -28.34 2.91 -3.75
C ALA A 54 -28.23 1.53 -3.11
N LEU A 55 -27.09 1.20 -2.49
CA LEU A 55 -26.93 -0.04 -1.73
C LEU A 55 -27.59 0.02 -0.35
N LEU A 56 -27.50 1.17 0.34
CA LEU A 56 -27.72 1.25 1.78
C LEU A 56 -29.09 1.80 2.21
N GLU A 57 -29.79 2.54 1.34
CA GLU A 57 -31.07 3.17 1.67
C GLU A 57 -32.16 2.14 2.03
N GLY A 58 -32.77 2.32 3.21
CA GLY A 58 -33.79 1.40 3.73
C GLY A 58 -33.26 0.12 4.38
N SER A 59 -31.94 -0.09 4.40
CA SER A 59 -31.33 -1.24 5.08
C SER A 59 -31.26 -1.08 6.60
N ALA A 60 -31.09 -2.20 7.31
CA ALA A 60 -30.83 -2.24 8.76
C ALA A 60 -29.36 -2.02 9.13
N VAL A 61 -28.49 -1.72 8.15
CA VAL A 61 -27.04 -1.63 8.33
C VAL A 61 -26.69 -0.48 9.26
N ARG A 62 -25.94 -0.79 10.32
CA ARG A 62 -25.43 0.19 11.30
C ARG A 62 -23.92 0.38 11.22
N LEU A 63 -23.22 -0.61 10.65
CA LEU A 63 -21.77 -0.66 10.56
C LEU A 63 -21.30 -1.13 9.18
N ILE A 64 -20.31 -0.44 8.62
CA ILE A 64 -19.55 -0.89 7.45
C ILE A 64 -18.08 -1.02 7.86
N THR A 65 -17.47 -2.17 7.67
CA THR A 65 -16.02 -2.34 7.82
C THR A 65 -15.41 -2.72 6.47
N SER A 66 -14.46 -1.94 5.98
CA SER A 66 -13.74 -2.26 4.76
C SER A 66 -12.37 -2.83 5.06
N ALA A 67 -12.09 -4.02 4.53
CA ALA A 67 -10.78 -4.69 4.61
C ALA A 67 -9.77 -4.08 3.63
N THR A 68 -9.76 -2.75 3.50
CA THR A 68 -8.93 -1.97 2.57
C THR A 68 -8.34 -0.76 3.26
N ALA A 69 -7.15 -0.33 2.84
CA ALA A 69 -6.53 0.87 3.35
C ALA A 69 -7.24 2.16 2.88
N GLY A 70 -7.70 2.20 1.62
CA GLY A 70 -8.53 3.30 1.10
C GLY A 70 -10.02 3.09 1.38
N PHE A 71 -10.81 4.15 1.22
CA PHE A 71 -12.26 4.17 1.44
C PHE A 71 -13.03 4.84 0.29
N ASP A 72 -12.41 4.99 -0.89
CA ASP A 72 -12.99 5.68 -2.05
C ASP A 72 -14.33 5.06 -2.52
N HIS A 73 -14.56 3.78 -2.18
CA HIS A 73 -15.78 3.01 -2.47
C HIS A 73 -16.88 3.14 -1.41
N ILE A 74 -16.69 3.97 -0.37
CA ILE A 74 -17.71 4.26 0.66
C ILE A 74 -18.16 5.71 0.49
N ASP A 75 -19.46 5.93 0.32
CA ASP A 75 -20.05 7.27 0.36
C ASP A 75 -20.11 7.76 1.83
N THR A 76 -19.03 8.41 2.25
CA THR A 76 -18.87 8.85 3.64
C THR A 76 -19.86 9.94 4.05
N ASP A 77 -20.40 10.71 3.09
CA ASP A 77 -21.37 11.76 3.34
C ASP A 77 -22.75 11.16 3.56
N TYR A 78 -23.16 10.21 2.71
CA TYR A 78 -24.40 9.47 2.92
C TYR A 78 -24.37 8.65 4.21
N CYS A 79 -23.27 7.95 4.50
CA CYS A 79 -23.13 7.22 5.78
C CYS A 79 -23.33 8.14 6.99
N ARG A 80 -22.82 9.39 6.93
CA ARG A 80 -23.02 10.39 7.99
C ARG A 80 -24.48 10.82 8.09
N GLU A 81 -25.16 11.07 6.97
CA GLU A 81 -26.58 11.42 6.92
C GLU A 81 -27.47 10.30 7.49
N ALA A 82 -27.21 9.05 7.10
CA ALA A 82 -27.97 7.88 7.50
C ALA A 82 -27.62 7.35 8.90
N GLY A 83 -26.61 7.93 9.58
CA GLY A 83 -26.15 7.46 10.90
C GLY A 83 -25.44 6.10 10.86
N ILE A 84 -24.92 5.70 9.69
CA ILE A 84 -24.18 4.45 9.50
C ILE A 84 -22.71 4.70 9.85
N ARG A 85 -22.19 3.95 10.83
CA ARG A 85 -20.77 4.03 11.16
C ARG A 85 -19.96 3.24 10.15
N TRP A 86 -18.77 3.74 9.82
CA TRP A 86 -17.87 3.02 8.94
C TRP A 86 -16.42 3.08 9.42
N TYR A 87 -15.67 2.03 9.10
CA TYR A 87 -14.24 1.92 9.35
C TYR A 87 -13.54 1.30 8.13
N ASN A 88 -12.31 1.73 7.87
CA ASN A 88 -11.39 1.09 6.93
C ASN A 88 -10.18 0.52 7.70
N ALA A 89 -9.24 -0.10 7.00
CA ALA A 89 -8.06 -0.73 7.59
C ALA A 89 -6.76 0.00 7.20
N PRO A 90 -6.53 1.24 7.67
CA PRO A 90 -5.37 2.03 7.28
C PRO A 90 -4.05 1.30 7.59
N GLY A 91 -3.13 1.32 6.64
CA GLY A 91 -1.82 0.69 6.77
C GLY A 91 -1.81 -0.84 6.74
N CYS A 92 -2.95 -1.52 6.55
CA CYS A 92 -3.01 -3.00 6.55
C CYS A 92 -2.08 -3.64 5.50
N ASN A 93 -1.92 -3.01 4.35
CA ASN A 93 -1.14 -3.48 3.21
C ASN A 93 0.17 -2.68 2.98
N ALA A 94 0.52 -1.78 3.90
CA ALA A 94 1.65 -0.88 3.71
C ALA A 94 3.00 -1.62 3.69
N ALA A 95 3.13 -2.73 4.41
CA ALA A 95 4.32 -3.60 4.36
C ALA A 95 4.49 -4.25 2.98
N SER A 96 3.36 -4.65 2.36
CA SER A 96 3.30 -5.26 1.03
C SER A 96 3.64 -4.26 -0.06
N VAL A 97 3.11 -3.03 0.02
CA VAL A 97 3.48 -1.97 -0.95
C VAL A 97 4.96 -1.61 -0.80
N ALA A 98 5.48 -1.55 0.44
CA ALA A 98 6.91 -1.33 0.66
C ALA A 98 7.77 -2.47 0.09
N GLN A 99 7.32 -3.72 0.18
CA GLN A 99 7.97 -4.86 -0.49
C GLN A 99 7.96 -4.67 -2.01
N TYR A 100 6.81 -4.35 -2.61
CA TYR A 100 6.68 -4.11 -4.05
C TYR A 100 7.67 -3.04 -4.54
N VAL A 101 7.70 -1.88 -3.88
CA VAL A 101 8.58 -0.76 -4.26
C VAL A 101 10.05 -1.16 -4.12
N LEU A 102 10.44 -1.82 -3.03
CA LEU A 102 11.82 -2.25 -2.82
C LEU A 102 12.23 -3.37 -3.79
N THR A 103 11.32 -4.25 -4.20
CA THR A 103 11.58 -5.25 -5.26
C THR A 103 11.75 -4.57 -6.62
N ALA A 104 10.95 -3.55 -6.93
CA ALA A 104 11.12 -2.76 -8.14
C ALA A 104 12.48 -2.03 -8.17
N ILE A 105 12.86 -1.40 -7.04
CA ILE A 105 14.17 -0.78 -6.87
C ILE A 105 15.28 -1.83 -6.98
N ALA A 106 15.13 -3.01 -6.38
CA ALA A 106 16.12 -4.10 -6.47
C ALA A 106 16.36 -4.53 -7.93
N ARG A 107 15.31 -4.58 -8.76
CA ARG A 107 15.45 -4.87 -10.19
C ARG A 107 16.22 -3.75 -10.91
N ILE A 108 15.83 -2.50 -10.70
CA ILE A 108 16.52 -1.32 -11.27
C ILE A 108 18.00 -1.33 -10.86
N ALA A 109 18.27 -1.52 -9.57
CA ALA A 109 19.61 -1.49 -9.00
C ALA A 109 20.49 -2.61 -9.56
N LEU A 110 19.99 -3.83 -9.68
CA LEU A 110 20.76 -4.93 -10.26
C LEU A 110 21.02 -4.76 -11.76
N GLU A 111 20.06 -4.22 -12.53
CA GLU A 111 20.26 -3.92 -13.96
C GLU A 111 21.25 -2.77 -14.17
N GLN A 112 21.32 -1.81 -13.25
CA GLN A 112 22.24 -0.67 -13.31
C GLN A 112 23.56 -0.87 -12.54
N GLY A 113 23.72 -1.98 -11.81
CA GLY A 113 24.91 -2.24 -10.99
C GLY A 113 25.04 -1.32 -9.77
N LEU A 114 23.91 -0.89 -9.18
CA LEU A 114 23.87 0.05 -8.05
C LEU A 114 23.78 -0.70 -6.71
N ALA A 115 24.66 -0.32 -5.78
CA ALA A 115 24.51 -0.65 -4.37
C ALA A 115 23.48 0.31 -3.72
N PRO A 116 22.91 -0.03 -2.54
CA PRO A 116 21.97 0.85 -1.85
C PRO A 116 22.48 2.30 -1.66
N GLU A 117 23.76 2.45 -1.32
CA GLU A 117 24.43 3.73 -1.09
C GLU A 117 24.52 4.62 -2.33
N ASP A 118 24.42 4.04 -3.53
CA ASP A 118 24.42 4.79 -4.80
C ASP A 118 23.05 5.42 -5.12
N ILE A 119 22.00 5.07 -4.35
CA ILE A 119 20.63 5.47 -4.60
C ILE A 119 20.25 6.68 -3.74
N THR A 120 19.75 7.74 -4.40
CA THR A 120 19.05 8.84 -3.75
C THR A 120 17.55 8.70 -4.01
N LEU A 121 16.81 8.23 -2.99
CA LEU A 121 15.38 7.95 -3.06
C LEU A 121 14.56 9.16 -2.58
N GLY A 122 13.84 9.78 -3.50
CA GLY A 122 12.80 10.77 -3.21
C GLY A 122 11.48 10.08 -2.86
N ILE A 123 10.94 10.35 -1.68
CA ILE A 123 9.69 9.78 -1.19
C ILE A 123 8.67 10.91 -1.06
N ILE A 124 7.61 10.85 -1.87
CA ILE A 124 6.50 11.81 -1.85
C ILE A 124 5.34 11.17 -1.07
N GLY A 125 5.04 11.74 0.10
CA GLY A 125 4.07 11.20 1.07
C GLY A 125 4.73 10.19 2.02
N THR A 126 4.67 10.47 3.32
CA THR A 126 5.35 9.72 4.39
C THR A 126 4.38 9.10 5.40
N GLY A 127 3.14 8.87 4.97
CA GLY A 127 2.15 8.08 5.72
C GLY A 127 2.56 6.61 5.90
N HIS A 128 1.59 5.73 6.18
CA HIS A 128 1.87 4.32 6.50
C HIS A 128 2.80 3.60 5.52
N THR A 129 2.65 3.83 4.21
CA THR A 129 3.46 3.19 3.16
C THR A 129 4.81 3.91 3.01
N GLY A 130 4.79 5.21 2.72
CA GLY A 130 6.02 5.98 2.49
C GLY A 130 6.97 5.96 3.70
N GLY A 131 6.44 6.00 4.92
CA GLY A 131 7.25 5.88 6.14
C GLY A 131 7.90 4.50 6.31
N ARG A 132 7.23 3.41 5.92
CA ARG A 132 7.84 2.05 5.92
C ARG A 132 8.93 1.93 4.87
N ILE A 133 8.71 2.52 3.68
CA ILE A 133 9.72 2.58 2.61
C ILE A 133 10.93 3.38 3.09
N TYR A 134 10.71 4.55 3.69
CA TYR A 134 11.76 5.36 4.30
C TYR A 134 12.58 4.56 5.31
N GLN A 135 11.93 3.92 6.28
CA GLN A 135 12.60 3.15 7.33
C GLN A 135 13.51 2.07 6.75
N ARG A 136 13.00 1.30 5.77
CA ARG A 136 13.77 0.24 5.09
C ARG A 136 14.88 0.80 4.21
N ALA A 137 14.61 1.82 3.41
CA ALA A 137 15.59 2.45 2.52
C ALA A 137 16.77 3.07 3.30
N LYS A 138 16.47 3.82 4.37
CA LYS A 138 17.49 4.42 5.23
C LYS A 138 18.38 3.37 5.88
N ALA A 139 17.79 2.31 6.43
CA ALA A 139 18.55 1.26 7.11
C ALA A 139 19.29 0.32 6.12
N LEU A 140 18.92 0.31 4.84
CA LEU A 140 19.75 -0.27 3.77
C LEU A 140 20.94 0.61 3.37
N GLY A 141 20.98 1.87 3.78
CA GLY A 141 22.07 2.80 3.45
C GLY A 141 21.76 3.75 2.28
N MET A 142 20.54 3.75 1.74
CA MET A 142 20.15 4.72 0.71
C MET A 142 20.11 6.14 1.27
N ARG A 143 20.49 7.13 0.46
CA ARG A 143 20.17 8.53 0.75
C ARG A 143 18.67 8.73 0.52
N THR A 144 17.96 9.30 1.49
CA THR A 144 16.51 9.54 1.41
C THR A 144 16.20 11.03 1.43
N LEU A 145 15.26 11.45 0.59
CA LEU A 145 14.71 12.81 0.53
C LEU A 145 13.21 12.72 0.77
N LEU A 146 12.71 13.31 1.85
CA LEU A 146 11.30 13.20 2.23
C LEU A 146 10.53 14.44 1.79
N TYR A 147 9.38 14.27 1.16
CA TYR A 147 8.48 15.36 0.79
C TYR A 147 7.06 15.05 1.27
N ASP A 148 6.59 15.80 2.27
CA ASP A 148 5.23 15.67 2.83
C ASP A 148 4.78 17.03 3.41
N PRO A 149 4.37 17.98 2.55
CA PRO A 149 3.95 19.31 3.00
C PRO A 149 2.82 19.31 4.05
N PRO A 150 1.77 18.45 3.96
CA PRO A 150 0.76 18.36 5.01
C PRO A 150 1.34 18.03 6.39
N LEU A 151 2.23 17.03 6.47
CA LEU A 151 2.85 16.64 7.73
C LEU A 151 3.81 17.71 8.26
N VAL A 152 4.60 18.31 7.38
CA VAL A 152 5.52 19.40 7.74
C VAL A 152 4.76 20.61 8.26
N ALA A 153 3.70 21.03 7.58
CA ALA A 153 2.85 22.13 8.02
C ALA A 153 2.19 21.82 9.38
N ALA A 154 1.65 20.61 9.55
CA ALA A 154 1.07 20.20 10.83
C ALA A 154 2.10 20.25 11.97
N TYR A 155 3.35 19.85 11.73
CA TYR A 155 4.42 19.94 12.73
C TYR A 155 4.82 21.40 13.01
N ASP A 156 5.03 22.20 11.96
CA ASP A 156 5.50 23.59 12.09
C ASP A 156 4.43 24.50 12.75
N GLU A 157 3.14 24.20 12.56
CA GLU A 157 2.02 24.90 13.21
C GLU A 157 1.84 24.51 14.70
N HIS A 158 2.41 23.38 15.14
CA HIS A 158 2.27 22.84 16.49
C HIS A 158 3.64 22.70 17.18
N PRO A 159 4.20 23.79 17.73
CA PRO A 159 5.54 23.77 18.33
C PRO A 159 5.65 22.85 19.55
N ASP A 160 4.54 22.62 20.27
CA ASP A 160 4.41 21.53 21.24
C ASP A 160 3.79 20.29 20.57
N TRP A 161 4.63 19.57 19.83
CA TRP A 161 4.21 18.40 19.05
C TRP A 161 3.59 17.30 19.92
N GLN A 162 4.09 17.11 21.15
CA GLN A 162 3.60 16.07 22.06
C GLN A 162 2.16 16.37 22.48
N SER A 163 1.88 17.61 22.87
CA SER A 163 0.52 18.03 23.24
C SER A 163 -0.46 17.88 22.06
N TYR A 164 -0.03 18.16 20.82
CA TYR A 164 -0.84 17.93 19.63
C TYR A 164 -1.17 16.44 19.43
N LEU A 165 -0.20 15.54 19.63
CA LEU A 165 -0.44 14.09 19.53
C LEU A 165 -1.38 13.56 20.62
N GLU A 166 -1.35 14.14 21.81
CA GLU A 166 -2.29 13.83 22.89
C GLU A 166 -3.70 14.34 22.58
N GLU A 167 -3.81 15.52 21.96
CA GLU A 167 -5.09 16.04 21.48
C GLU A 167 -5.72 15.12 20.42
N LEU A 168 -4.93 14.65 19.45
CA LEU A 168 -5.40 13.68 18.45
C LEU A 168 -5.94 12.42 19.12
N ASP A 169 -5.22 11.85 20.09
CA ASP A 169 -5.65 10.67 20.83
C ASP A 169 -6.95 10.92 21.59
N SER A 170 -7.05 12.04 22.28
CA SER A 170 -8.26 12.41 23.06
C SER A 170 -9.51 12.51 22.18
N LYS A 171 -9.34 12.86 20.90
CA LYS A 171 -10.40 12.98 19.90
C LYS A 171 -10.60 11.69 19.09
N GLY A 172 -9.81 10.65 19.33
CA GLY A 172 -9.81 9.42 18.54
C GLY A 172 -9.40 9.64 17.07
N LEU A 173 -8.60 10.67 16.81
CA LEU A 173 -8.11 10.99 15.48
C LEU A 173 -6.80 10.24 15.19
N PRO A 174 -6.55 9.81 13.93
CA PRO A 174 -5.35 9.07 13.60
C PRO A 174 -4.09 9.93 13.71
N ARG A 175 -3.05 9.41 14.35
CA ARG A 175 -1.70 10.00 14.35
C ARG A 175 -1.02 9.82 12.99
N PRO A 176 -0.18 10.77 12.55
CA PRO A 176 0.75 10.54 11.45
C PRO A 176 1.66 9.32 11.73
N TYR A 177 1.96 8.52 10.71
CA TYR A 177 2.73 7.29 10.90
C TYR A 177 4.14 7.53 11.48
N LEU A 178 4.79 8.62 11.07
CA LEU A 178 6.11 9.01 11.58
C LEU A 178 6.03 10.05 12.71
N ALA A 179 4.89 10.19 13.38
CA ALA A 179 4.66 11.22 14.40
C ALA A 179 5.77 11.28 15.45
N GLU A 180 6.09 10.15 16.10
CA GLU A 180 7.11 10.08 17.15
C GLU A 180 8.52 10.43 16.65
N ALA A 181 8.81 10.10 15.38
CA ALA A 181 10.10 10.38 14.76
C ALA A 181 10.18 11.80 14.20
N MET A 182 9.05 12.50 14.03
CA MET A 182 8.96 13.77 13.31
C MET A 182 9.94 14.84 13.82
N PRO A 183 10.12 15.08 15.13
CA PRO A 183 11.09 16.06 15.62
C PRO A 183 12.52 15.80 15.14
N ALA A 184 12.94 14.54 15.14
CA ALA A 184 14.27 14.14 14.67
C ALA A 184 14.37 14.13 13.13
N LEU A 185 13.24 13.97 12.44
CA LEU A 185 13.17 13.90 10.98
C LEU A 185 12.90 15.23 10.30
N ARG A 186 12.51 16.28 11.02
CA ARG A 186 12.10 17.56 10.41
C ARG A 186 13.13 18.11 9.42
N GLY A 187 14.42 18.00 9.73
CA GLY A 187 15.52 18.41 8.85
C GLY A 187 15.80 17.48 7.65
N SER A 188 15.17 16.30 7.59
CA SER A 188 15.21 15.38 6.45
C SER A 188 14.09 15.62 5.44
N TYR A 189 13.07 16.40 5.80
CA TYR A 189 12.06 16.86 4.85
C TYR A 189 12.60 18.01 4.03
N VAL A 190 12.42 17.93 2.72
CA VAL A 190 12.95 18.87 1.74
C VAL A 190 11.83 19.49 0.93
N GLU A 191 12.10 20.64 0.32
CA GLU A 191 11.22 21.22 -0.69
C GLU A 191 11.20 20.36 -1.97
N LEU A 192 10.12 20.49 -2.75
CA LEU A 192 9.94 19.71 -3.98
C LEU A 192 11.10 19.94 -4.97
N GLU A 193 11.60 21.16 -5.10
CA GLU A 193 12.74 21.51 -5.96
C GLU A 193 14.02 20.73 -5.58
N THR A 194 14.29 20.59 -4.28
CA THR A 194 15.43 19.81 -3.78
C THR A 194 15.26 18.32 -4.09
N LEU A 195 14.05 17.79 -3.97
CA LEU A 195 13.76 16.41 -4.36
C LEU A 195 13.98 16.20 -5.86
N LEU A 196 13.44 17.07 -6.71
CA LEU A 196 13.53 16.98 -8.16
C LEU A 196 14.95 17.16 -8.71
N SER A 197 15.78 17.97 -8.04
CA SER A 197 17.17 18.20 -8.45
C SER A 197 18.11 17.04 -8.12
N SER A 198 17.80 16.24 -7.09
CA SER A 198 18.76 15.29 -6.49
C SER A 198 18.33 13.83 -6.53
N ALA A 199 17.03 13.52 -6.59
CA ALA A 199 16.55 12.14 -6.52
C ALA A 199 16.88 11.37 -7.81
N THR A 200 17.47 10.18 -7.69
CA THR A 200 17.70 9.24 -8.81
C THR A 200 16.52 8.27 -8.98
N ILE A 201 15.73 8.08 -7.92
CA ILE A 201 14.45 7.36 -7.93
C ILE A 201 13.44 8.22 -7.17
N ILE A 202 12.23 8.38 -7.71
CA ILE A 202 11.11 9.07 -7.04
C ILE A 202 9.96 8.09 -6.90
N THR A 203 9.40 7.96 -5.70
CA THR A 203 8.24 7.10 -5.41
C THR A 203 7.11 7.88 -4.74
N CYS A 204 5.87 7.66 -5.20
CA CYS A 204 4.68 8.38 -4.73
C CYS A 204 3.79 7.51 -3.82
N HIS A 205 3.41 8.06 -2.66
CA HIS A 205 2.62 7.41 -1.61
C HIS A 205 1.61 8.39 -0.98
N VAL A 206 0.88 9.11 -1.82
CA VAL A 206 -0.12 10.09 -1.42
C VAL A 206 -1.56 9.59 -1.71
N PRO A 207 -2.59 10.08 -0.99
CA PRO A 207 -3.97 9.90 -1.42
C PRO A 207 -4.22 10.63 -2.75
N LEU A 208 -5.35 10.38 -3.41
CA LEU A 208 -5.79 11.15 -4.57
C LEU A 208 -6.77 12.26 -4.13
N THR A 209 -6.34 13.52 -4.20
CA THR A 209 -7.12 14.70 -3.84
C THR A 209 -7.14 15.68 -5.01
N LYS A 210 -8.32 16.20 -5.36
CA LYS A 210 -8.46 17.22 -6.42
C LYS A 210 -8.46 18.66 -5.88
N GLY A 211 -8.72 18.83 -4.59
CA GLY A 211 -8.80 20.13 -3.92
C GLY A 211 -8.09 20.13 -2.57
N GLY A 212 -8.32 21.18 -1.80
CA GLY A 212 -7.58 21.44 -0.55
C GLY A 212 -6.23 22.11 -0.81
N ALA A 213 -5.46 22.33 0.27
CA ALA A 213 -4.16 23.00 0.20
C ALA A 213 -3.09 22.17 -0.54
N TYR A 214 -3.26 20.84 -0.58
CA TYR A 214 -2.29 19.90 -1.12
C TYR A 214 -2.99 18.93 -2.10
N PRO A 215 -3.45 19.40 -3.27
CA PRO A 215 -4.03 18.53 -4.28
C PRO A 215 -2.95 17.62 -4.87
N THR A 216 -3.32 16.37 -5.14
CA THR A 216 -2.40 15.37 -5.68
C THR A 216 -2.83 14.82 -7.03
N TYR A 217 -4.02 15.21 -7.52
CA TYR A 217 -4.44 14.95 -8.90
C TYR A 217 -3.43 15.58 -9.87
N HIS A 218 -2.81 14.75 -10.69
CA HIS A 218 -1.71 15.12 -11.60
C HIS A 218 -0.58 15.89 -10.88
N LEU A 219 -0.26 15.48 -9.65
CA LEU A 219 0.93 15.95 -8.93
C LEU A 219 2.19 15.73 -9.78
N VAL A 220 2.29 14.55 -10.40
CA VAL A 220 3.33 14.22 -11.37
C VAL A 220 2.81 14.55 -12.76
N ASN A 221 2.93 15.82 -13.14
CA ASN A 221 2.59 16.35 -14.45
C ASN A 221 3.85 16.66 -15.30
N GLU A 222 3.64 17.26 -16.47
CA GLU A 222 4.72 17.65 -17.39
C GLU A 222 5.79 18.53 -16.73
N ALA A 223 5.38 19.54 -15.94
CA ALA A 223 6.32 20.45 -15.28
C ALA A 223 7.14 19.73 -14.21
N PHE A 224 6.50 18.86 -13.42
CA PHE A 224 7.20 18.00 -12.46
C PHE A 224 8.29 17.16 -13.15
N LEU A 225 7.91 16.45 -14.22
CA LEU A 225 8.79 15.53 -14.93
C LEU A 225 9.97 16.26 -15.59
N ARG A 226 9.73 17.44 -16.17
CA ARG A 226 10.79 18.24 -16.82
C ARG A 226 11.72 18.94 -15.85
N SER A 227 11.27 19.22 -14.64
CA SER A 227 12.11 19.79 -13.58
C SER A 227 13.02 18.77 -12.89
N ALA A 228 12.82 17.47 -13.13
CA ALA A 228 13.59 16.40 -12.51
C ALA A 228 14.99 16.26 -13.16
N GLN A 229 16.01 16.84 -12.54
CA GLN A 229 17.33 17.02 -13.16
C GLN A 229 18.11 15.71 -13.36
N GLN A 230 17.93 14.74 -12.46
CA GLN A 230 18.61 13.44 -12.54
C GLN A 230 17.92 12.45 -13.48
N ARG A 231 16.82 12.85 -14.14
CA ARG A 231 15.99 11.95 -14.96
C ARG A 231 15.62 10.67 -14.19
N PRO A 232 14.97 10.80 -13.03
CA PRO A 232 14.80 9.70 -12.10
C PRO A 232 14.01 8.54 -12.71
N TRP A 233 14.12 7.37 -12.08
CA TRP A 233 13.09 6.35 -12.18
C TRP A 233 11.85 6.79 -11.40
N LEU A 234 10.68 6.76 -12.02
CA LEU A 234 9.42 7.07 -11.35
C LEU A 234 8.70 5.80 -10.89
N ILE A 235 8.25 5.76 -9.65
CA ILE A 235 7.45 4.65 -9.11
C ILE A 235 6.10 5.19 -8.62
N ASN A 236 5.00 4.67 -9.16
CA ASN A 236 3.66 4.95 -8.67
C ASN A 236 2.92 3.66 -8.28
N ALA A 237 2.72 3.50 -6.97
CA ALA A 237 1.93 2.43 -6.37
C ALA A 237 0.94 2.99 -5.33
N CYS A 238 0.42 4.20 -5.56
CA CYS A 238 -0.55 4.84 -4.67
C CYS A 238 -1.93 4.97 -5.31
N ARG A 239 -2.07 5.82 -6.32
CA ARG A 239 -3.30 6.06 -7.09
C ARG A 239 -2.94 6.46 -8.51
N GLY A 240 -3.74 6.01 -9.48
CA GLY A 240 -3.46 6.22 -10.90
C GLY A 240 -3.31 7.68 -11.28
N ALA A 241 -4.37 8.46 -11.06
CA ALA A 241 -4.45 9.88 -11.43
C ALA A 241 -3.55 10.82 -10.60
N VAL A 242 -2.66 10.30 -9.75
CA VAL A 242 -1.56 11.11 -9.18
C VAL A 242 -0.53 11.45 -10.25
N VAL A 243 -0.39 10.58 -11.25
CA VAL A 243 0.46 10.77 -12.41
C VAL A 243 -0.40 11.08 -13.62
N ASP A 244 -0.10 12.17 -14.33
CA ASP A 244 -0.68 12.44 -15.65
C ASP A 244 -0.11 11.42 -16.65
N THR A 245 -0.98 10.52 -17.12
CA THR A 245 -0.61 9.43 -18.03
C THR A 245 0.03 9.95 -19.32
N ALA A 246 -0.50 11.03 -19.90
CA ALA A 246 -0.01 11.56 -21.16
C ALA A 246 1.34 12.25 -20.98
N ALA A 247 1.53 12.97 -19.87
CA ALA A 247 2.81 13.58 -19.52
C ALA A 247 3.89 12.51 -19.28
N LEU A 248 3.57 11.43 -18.57
CA LEU A 248 4.53 10.35 -18.33
C LEU A 248 4.95 9.64 -19.63
N VAL A 249 3.99 9.36 -20.53
CA VAL A 249 4.31 8.77 -21.85
C VAL A 249 5.30 9.65 -22.62
N ARG A 250 5.05 10.97 -22.70
CA ARG A 250 5.98 11.91 -23.34
C ARG A 250 7.33 11.96 -22.64
N ALA A 251 7.35 11.98 -21.31
CA ALA A 251 8.59 12.03 -20.54
C ALA A 251 9.46 10.78 -20.74
N ILE A 252 8.86 9.60 -20.90
CA ILE A 252 9.60 8.38 -21.24
C ILE A 252 10.15 8.47 -22.67
N ASP A 253 9.33 8.86 -23.64
CA ASP A 253 9.73 8.99 -25.05
C ASP A 253 10.86 10.02 -25.24
N ASP A 254 10.77 11.17 -24.54
CA ASP A 254 11.75 12.25 -24.54
C ASP A 254 12.98 11.96 -23.67
N LYS A 255 12.99 10.84 -22.91
CA LYS A 255 14.03 10.50 -21.92
C LYS A 255 14.22 11.57 -20.83
N ALA A 256 13.14 12.25 -20.46
CA ALA A 256 13.09 13.11 -19.29
C ALA A 256 13.11 12.31 -17.97
N VAL A 257 12.74 11.02 -18.03
CA VAL A 257 12.90 10.03 -16.95
C VAL A 257 13.69 8.82 -17.46
N SER A 258 14.34 8.09 -16.54
CA SER A 258 15.07 6.85 -16.88
C SER A 258 14.14 5.67 -17.16
N GLY A 259 12.92 5.74 -16.61
CA GLY A 259 11.87 4.75 -16.79
C GLY A 259 10.81 4.87 -15.72
N ALA A 260 9.78 4.03 -15.78
CA ALA A 260 8.67 4.08 -14.83
C ALA A 260 8.22 2.69 -14.38
N VAL A 261 7.81 2.59 -13.11
CA VAL A 261 7.18 1.44 -12.48
C VAL A 261 5.78 1.86 -12.05
N ILE A 262 4.76 1.24 -12.65
CA ILE A 262 3.36 1.63 -12.46
C ILE A 262 2.56 0.43 -11.98
N ASP A 263 1.99 0.55 -10.78
CA ASP A 263 1.01 -0.42 -10.25
C ASP A 263 -0.41 0.15 -10.29
N CYS A 264 -0.58 1.45 -10.01
CA CYS A 264 -1.88 2.13 -10.10
C CYS A 264 -1.95 2.97 -11.39
N TRP A 265 -3.05 2.84 -12.14
CA TRP A 265 -3.22 3.42 -13.47
C TRP A 265 -4.37 4.42 -13.51
N GLU A 266 -4.22 5.49 -14.28
CA GLU A 266 -5.36 6.38 -14.56
C GLU A 266 -6.35 5.63 -15.47
N GLY A 267 -7.64 5.68 -15.13
CA GLY A 267 -8.69 5.02 -15.92
C GLY A 267 -8.91 3.53 -15.65
N GLU A 268 -8.39 2.98 -14.54
CA GLU A 268 -8.66 1.58 -14.15
C GLU A 268 -10.16 1.22 -14.23
N PRO A 269 -10.50 0.02 -14.75
CA PRO A 269 -9.60 -1.03 -15.24
C PRO A 269 -9.11 -0.85 -16.69
N HIS A 270 -9.57 0.19 -17.39
CA HIS A 270 -9.24 0.47 -18.79
C HIS A 270 -7.96 1.28 -18.91
N ILE A 271 -6.83 0.62 -18.63
CA ILE A 271 -5.52 1.26 -18.60
C ILE A 271 -5.05 1.70 -20.00
N ALA A 272 -4.30 2.80 -20.07
CA ALA A 272 -3.78 3.30 -21.33
C ALA A 272 -2.67 2.39 -21.88
N GLN A 273 -2.95 1.71 -23.01
CA GLN A 273 -1.97 0.85 -23.69
C GLN A 273 -0.65 1.58 -24.00
N ALA A 274 -0.74 2.86 -24.40
CA ALA A 274 0.43 3.68 -24.71
C ALA A 274 1.42 3.78 -23.54
N LEU A 275 0.93 3.81 -22.29
CA LEU A 275 1.80 3.80 -21.11
C LEU A 275 2.29 2.37 -20.81
N LEU A 276 1.41 1.36 -20.89
CA LEU A 276 1.77 -0.04 -20.64
C LEU A 276 2.94 -0.51 -21.54
N ASP A 277 2.96 -0.07 -22.79
CA ASP A 277 4.02 -0.40 -23.76
C ASP A 277 5.41 0.19 -23.41
N ARG A 278 5.46 1.17 -22.50
CA ARG A 278 6.65 1.97 -22.20
C ARG A 278 7.21 1.77 -20.80
N VAL A 279 6.38 1.33 -19.85
CA VAL A 279 6.82 1.15 -18.47
C VAL A 279 7.82 0.01 -18.35
N PHE A 280 8.74 0.15 -17.41
CA PHE A 280 9.73 -0.88 -17.09
C PHE A 280 9.12 -2.05 -16.29
N ILE A 281 8.18 -1.72 -15.41
CA ILE A 281 7.32 -2.66 -14.69
C ILE A 281 5.91 -2.08 -14.70
N GLY A 282 4.95 -2.86 -15.21
CA GLY A 282 3.53 -2.58 -15.11
C GLY A 282 2.82 -3.72 -14.40
N THR A 283 2.06 -3.46 -13.34
CA THR A 283 1.28 -4.48 -12.63
C THR A 283 -0.16 -4.02 -12.38
N PRO A 284 -1.14 -4.93 -12.27
CA PRO A 284 -2.55 -4.55 -12.23
C PRO A 284 -3.02 -4.16 -10.83
N HIS A 285 -2.44 -3.12 -10.22
CA HIS A 285 -2.85 -2.60 -8.91
C HIS A 285 -2.90 -3.69 -7.82
N ILE A 286 -1.76 -4.36 -7.64
CA ILE A 286 -1.54 -5.50 -6.73
C ILE A 286 -0.41 -5.28 -5.71
N ALA A 287 0.23 -4.11 -5.66
CA ALA A 287 1.35 -3.87 -4.74
C ALA A 287 0.98 -4.16 -3.28
N GLY A 288 -0.28 -3.95 -2.90
CA GLY A 288 -0.82 -4.23 -1.57
C GLY A 288 -1.28 -5.67 -1.31
N PHE A 289 -1.12 -6.62 -2.25
CA PHE A 289 -1.82 -7.91 -2.21
C PHE A 289 -0.97 -9.09 -1.66
N SER A 290 -0.26 -8.91 -0.54
CA SER A 290 0.38 -10.05 0.15
C SER A 290 -0.65 -10.84 0.97
N VAL A 291 -0.31 -12.08 1.34
CA VAL A 291 -1.14 -12.90 2.25
C VAL A 291 -1.36 -12.20 3.60
N HIS A 292 -0.32 -11.52 4.10
CA HIS A 292 -0.37 -10.80 5.37
C HIS A 292 -1.13 -9.49 5.28
N GLY A 293 -0.96 -8.74 4.18
CA GLY A 293 -1.67 -7.48 3.95
C GLY A 293 -3.17 -7.69 3.87
N LYS A 294 -3.61 -8.77 3.20
CA LYS A 294 -5.02 -9.17 3.19
C LYS A 294 -5.51 -9.66 4.55
N ALA A 295 -4.74 -10.50 5.24
CA ALA A 295 -5.09 -10.96 6.59
C ALA A 295 -5.26 -9.79 7.56
N GLN A 296 -4.35 -8.81 7.52
CA GLN A 296 -4.39 -7.64 8.39
C GLN A 296 -5.61 -6.76 8.14
N GLY A 297 -6.10 -6.69 6.89
CA GLY A 297 -7.36 -6.01 6.56
C GLY A 297 -8.58 -6.73 7.17
N ALA A 298 -8.60 -8.07 7.08
CA ALA A 298 -9.63 -8.89 7.70
C ALA A 298 -9.63 -8.77 9.23
N VAL A 299 -8.47 -8.89 9.87
CA VAL A 299 -8.29 -8.76 11.32
C VAL A 299 -8.76 -7.40 11.84
N GLN A 300 -8.41 -6.30 11.18
CA GLN A 300 -8.88 -4.97 11.58
C GLN A 300 -10.40 -4.83 11.44
N SER A 301 -10.96 -5.35 10.34
CA SER A 301 -12.41 -5.35 10.12
C SER A 301 -13.14 -6.14 11.22
N LEU A 302 -12.62 -7.31 11.60
CA LEU A 302 -13.14 -8.12 12.71
C LEU A 302 -13.07 -7.39 14.05
N ARG A 303 -11.97 -6.68 14.33
CA ARG A 303 -11.86 -5.87 15.56
C ARG A 303 -12.89 -4.75 15.61
N HIS A 304 -13.05 -4.00 14.52
CA HIS A 304 -14.08 -2.95 14.46
C HIS A 304 -15.49 -3.51 14.64
N LEU A 305 -15.75 -4.71 14.13
CA LEU A 305 -16.99 -5.41 14.37
C LEU A 305 -17.18 -5.74 15.86
N CYS A 306 -16.15 -6.32 16.50
CA CYS A 306 -16.18 -6.65 17.92
C CYS A 306 -16.38 -5.41 18.79
N ASP A 307 -15.61 -4.34 18.53
CA ASP A 307 -15.68 -3.08 19.27
C ASP A 307 -17.09 -2.44 19.16
N PHE A 308 -17.67 -2.45 17.96
CA PHE A 308 -18.95 -1.78 17.72
C PHE A 308 -20.14 -2.52 18.35
N PHE A 309 -20.11 -3.86 18.35
CA PHE A 309 -21.20 -4.69 18.86
C PHE A 309 -20.93 -5.32 20.23
N ASP A 310 -19.83 -4.95 20.89
CA ASP A 310 -19.39 -5.50 22.19
C ASP A 310 -19.26 -7.04 22.16
N LEU A 311 -18.56 -7.55 21.15
CA LEU A 311 -18.33 -8.99 20.94
C LEU A 311 -16.93 -9.41 21.42
N SER A 312 -16.78 -10.70 21.73
CA SER A 312 -15.48 -11.29 22.08
C SER A 312 -14.51 -11.32 20.89
N GLU A 313 -13.25 -10.95 21.13
CA GLU A 313 -12.15 -11.02 20.15
C GLU A 313 -11.44 -12.39 20.09
N GLU A 314 -11.84 -13.38 20.90
CA GLU A 314 -11.09 -14.64 21.09
C GLU A 314 -10.74 -15.36 19.78
N ARG A 315 -11.61 -15.28 18.78
CA ARG A 315 -11.44 -15.96 17.47
C ARG A 315 -10.56 -15.18 16.50
N ILE A 316 -10.33 -13.88 16.70
CA ILE A 316 -9.57 -13.03 15.75
C ILE A 316 -8.15 -13.56 15.53
N ALA A 317 -7.54 -14.17 16.54
CA ALA A 317 -6.20 -14.79 16.41
C ALA A 317 -6.15 -15.94 15.37
N LEU A 318 -7.30 -16.54 15.02
CA LEU A 318 -7.40 -17.58 14.00
C LEU A 318 -7.38 -17.02 12.58
N ALA A 319 -7.60 -15.71 12.39
CA ALA A 319 -7.60 -15.05 11.10
C ALA A 319 -6.18 -14.71 10.61
N HIS A 320 -5.33 -15.72 10.43
CA HIS A 320 -3.94 -15.56 10.00
C HIS A 320 -3.60 -16.46 8.80
N PRO A 321 -2.64 -16.06 7.96
CA PRO A 321 -2.24 -16.86 6.82
C PRO A 321 -1.48 -18.12 7.26
N ARG A 322 -1.58 -19.18 6.46
CA ARG A 322 -0.81 -20.40 6.68
C ARG A 322 0.69 -20.14 6.47
N PRO A 323 1.59 -20.82 7.20
CA PRO A 323 3.03 -20.70 6.98
C PRO A 323 3.45 -21.03 5.55
N LEU A 324 4.50 -20.37 5.06
CA LEU A 324 5.13 -20.66 3.78
C LEU A 324 5.78 -22.05 3.81
N ALA A 325 5.49 -22.89 2.81
CA ALA A 325 5.98 -24.27 2.76
C ALA A 325 7.51 -24.38 2.58
N GLU A 326 8.09 -23.52 1.73
CA GLU A 326 9.53 -23.48 1.44
C GLU A 326 10.10 -22.11 1.83
N PRO A 327 10.37 -21.86 3.12
CA PRO A 327 10.75 -20.54 3.59
C PRO A 327 12.24 -20.23 3.41
N THR A 328 13.08 -21.16 2.93
CA THR A 328 14.54 -20.95 2.95
C THR A 328 15.06 -20.36 1.64
N LEU A 329 15.80 -19.25 1.74
CA LEU A 329 16.54 -18.65 0.64
C LEU A 329 18.04 -18.82 0.87
N ASP A 330 18.73 -19.45 -0.08
CA ASP A 330 20.17 -19.59 -0.06
C ASP A 330 20.82 -18.53 -0.95
N LEU A 331 21.57 -17.61 -0.34
CA LEU A 331 22.26 -16.54 -1.06
C LEU A 331 23.75 -16.82 -1.22
N SER A 332 24.20 -18.05 -0.92
CA SER A 332 25.58 -18.47 -1.16
C SER A 332 25.97 -18.25 -2.62
N GLY A 333 27.12 -17.62 -2.85
CA GLY A 333 27.62 -17.30 -4.20
C GLY A 333 27.10 -15.99 -4.79
N CYS A 334 26.22 -15.26 -4.10
CA CYS A 334 25.93 -13.87 -4.45
C CYS A 334 27.02 -12.94 -3.91
N GLU A 335 27.37 -11.89 -4.65
CA GLU A 335 28.20 -10.81 -4.12
C GLU A 335 27.48 -10.10 -2.95
N PRO A 336 28.17 -9.73 -1.86
CA PRO A 336 27.54 -9.15 -0.67
C PRO A 336 26.60 -7.96 -0.95
N TRP A 337 26.99 -7.06 -1.86
CA TRP A 337 26.18 -5.89 -2.23
C TRP A 337 24.89 -6.26 -2.98
N GLN A 338 24.85 -7.43 -3.64
CA GLN A 338 23.68 -7.91 -4.37
C GLN A 338 22.68 -8.65 -3.47
N MET A 339 23.13 -9.18 -2.33
CA MET A 339 22.32 -10.09 -1.51
C MET A 339 20.98 -9.48 -1.06
N PRO A 340 20.89 -8.21 -0.58
CA PRO A 340 19.61 -7.59 -0.26
C PRO A 340 18.65 -7.54 -1.46
N TRP A 341 19.17 -7.21 -2.65
CA TRP A 341 18.39 -7.14 -3.89
C TRP A 341 17.91 -8.50 -4.36
N ARG A 342 18.82 -9.49 -4.38
CA ARG A 342 18.49 -10.87 -4.74
C ARG A 342 17.41 -11.42 -3.82
N ALA A 343 17.52 -11.19 -2.50
CA ALA A 343 16.50 -11.60 -1.54
C ALA A 343 15.12 -10.99 -1.86
N MET A 344 15.05 -9.68 -2.12
CA MET A 344 13.79 -9.03 -2.48
C MET A 344 13.16 -9.60 -3.76
N LEU A 345 13.97 -9.87 -4.79
CA LEU A 345 13.50 -10.47 -6.05
C LEU A 345 12.92 -11.88 -5.87
N HIS A 346 13.34 -12.64 -4.83
CA HIS A 346 12.73 -13.94 -4.52
C HIS A 346 11.32 -13.83 -3.94
N THR A 347 10.98 -12.70 -3.31
CA THR A 347 9.67 -12.54 -2.65
C THR A 347 8.55 -12.19 -3.63
N LEU A 348 8.89 -11.69 -4.82
CA LEU A 348 7.91 -11.19 -5.78
C LEU A 348 8.45 -11.17 -7.21
N ASP A 349 7.84 -11.94 -8.12
CA ASP A 349 8.18 -11.99 -9.54
C ASP A 349 7.40 -10.92 -10.34
N LEU A 350 7.83 -9.66 -10.23
CA LEU A 350 7.26 -8.54 -10.99
C LEU A 350 7.30 -8.77 -12.51
N PRO A 351 8.38 -9.31 -13.12
CA PRO A 351 8.38 -9.63 -14.54
C PRO A 351 7.28 -10.61 -14.96
N ALA A 352 7.00 -11.66 -14.19
CA ALA A 352 5.93 -12.61 -14.51
C ALA A 352 4.53 -11.99 -14.38
N ILE A 353 4.34 -11.05 -13.46
CA ILE A 353 3.07 -10.32 -13.33
C ILE A 353 2.91 -9.38 -14.53
N MET A 354 3.94 -8.62 -14.88
CA MET A 354 3.91 -7.72 -16.03
C MET A 354 3.67 -8.46 -17.34
N ARG A 355 4.33 -9.61 -17.58
CA ARG A 355 4.09 -10.42 -18.79
C ARG A 355 2.62 -10.84 -18.93
N ARG A 356 1.94 -11.14 -17.82
CA ARG A 356 0.50 -11.46 -17.81
C ARG A 356 -0.35 -10.24 -18.12
N LEU A 357 -0.04 -9.10 -17.50
CA LEU A 357 -0.77 -7.85 -17.77
C LEU A 357 -0.65 -7.42 -19.24
N VAL A 358 0.57 -7.45 -19.80
CA VAL A 358 0.83 -7.11 -21.20
C VAL A 358 0.13 -8.07 -22.16
N ALA A 359 0.06 -9.37 -21.84
CA ALA A 359 -0.58 -10.36 -22.70
C ALA A 359 -2.11 -10.19 -22.77
N THR A 360 -2.76 -9.79 -21.67
CA THR A 360 -4.22 -9.67 -21.59
C THR A 360 -4.62 -8.45 -20.75
N PRO A 361 -4.42 -7.21 -21.23
CA PRO A 361 -4.73 -6.01 -20.45
C PRO A 361 -6.22 -5.89 -20.09
N ASP A 362 -7.11 -6.34 -20.97
CA ASP A 362 -8.57 -6.30 -20.76
C ASP A 362 -9.05 -7.19 -19.60
N THR A 363 -8.21 -8.11 -19.10
CA THR A 363 -8.52 -8.97 -17.95
C THR A 363 -8.02 -8.39 -16.62
N PHE A 364 -7.71 -7.08 -16.56
CA PHE A 364 -7.15 -6.38 -15.39
C PHE A 364 -7.76 -6.80 -14.06
N GLU A 365 -9.09 -6.70 -13.90
CA GLU A 365 -9.76 -7.08 -12.66
C GLU A 365 -9.75 -8.59 -12.40
N GLN A 366 -9.87 -9.42 -13.43
CA GLN A 366 -9.78 -10.88 -13.27
C GLN A 366 -8.39 -11.29 -12.76
N GLN A 367 -7.34 -10.64 -13.24
CA GLN A 367 -5.97 -10.88 -12.77
C GLN A 367 -5.80 -10.51 -11.29
N ARG A 368 -6.48 -9.45 -10.82
CA ARG A 368 -6.49 -9.03 -9.40
C ARG A 368 -7.25 -10.01 -8.51
N VAL A 369 -8.41 -10.46 -8.97
CA VAL A 369 -9.26 -11.41 -8.25
C VAL A 369 -8.55 -12.76 -8.09
N HIS A 370 -7.92 -13.25 -9.16
CA HIS A 370 -7.20 -14.54 -9.18
C HIS A 370 -5.71 -14.43 -8.86
N TYR A 371 -5.27 -13.30 -8.31
CA TYR A 371 -3.87 -13.07 -7.98
C TYR A 371 -3.40 -14.03 -6.88
N GLN A 372 -2.30 -14.74 -7.13
CA GLN A 372 -1.64 -15.53 -6.08
C GLN A 372 -0.87 -14.60 -5.17
N HIS A 373 -1.31 -14.49 -3.92
CA HIS A 373 -0.74 -13.55 -2.96
C HIS A 373 0.68 -13.97 -2.54
N PRO A 374 1.70 -13.13 -2.76
CA PRO A 374 3.04 -13.39 -2.26
C PRO A 374 3.07 -13.36 -0.72
N TYR A 375 4.04 -14.06 -0.17
CA TYR A 375 4.46 -13.87 1.21
C TYR A 375 5.35 -12.63 1.34
N GLU A 376 5.53 -12.15 2.56
CA GLU A 376 6.38 -10.99 2.85
C GLU A 376 7.77 -11.46 3.30
N PRO A 377 8.81 -10.60 3.29
CA PRO A 377 10.16 -10.98 3.71
C PRO A 377 10.23 -11.73 5.05
N ARG A 378 9.32 -11.43 5.98
CA ARG A 378 9.21 -12.08 7.31
C ARG A 378 8.98 -13.58 7.29
N ASP A 379 8.49 -14.11 6.18
CA ASP A 379 8.21 -15.53 6.00
C ASP A 379 9.41 -16.30 5.47
N TYR A 380 10.48 -15.60 5.09
CA TYR A 380 11.67 -16.18 4.50
C TYR A 380 12.85 -16.17 5.47
N THR A 381 13.49 -17.33 5.61
CA THR A 381 14.77 -17.49 6.28
C THR A 381 15.91 -17.46 5.27
N VAL A 382 16.80 -16.47 5.37
CA VAL A 382 17.98 -16.34 4.51
C VAL A 382 19.19 -17.02 5.15
N ARG A 383 19.95 -17.78 4.35
CA ARG A 383 21.21 -18.44 4.73
C ARG A 383 22.33 -18.14 3.74
N GLY A 384 23.57 -18.48 4.11
CA GLY A 384 24.73 -18.26 3.25
C GLY A 384 25.19 -16.79 3.19
N VAL A 385 24.85 -16.01 4.22
CA VAL A 385 25.07 -14.55 4.25
C VAL A 385 26.17 -14.15 5.25
N PRO A 386 27.14 -13.30 4.85
CA PRO A 386 28.20 -12.82 5.74
C PRO A 386 27.63 -11.87 6.81
N ALA A 387 28.35 -11.74 7.93
CA ALA A 387 27.92 -10.92 9.08
C ALA A 387 27.61 -9.45 8.72
N SER A 388 28.34 -8.88 7.76
CA SER A 388 28.16 -7.51 7.28
C SER A 388 26.81 -7.25 6.60
N VAL A 389 26.19 -8.27 6.00
CA VAL A 389 24.93 -8.13 5.24
C VAL A 389 23.70 -8.45 6.09
N ARG A 390 23.86 -9.18 7.19
CA ARG A 390 22.74 -9.61 8.06
C ARG A 390 21.85 -8.44 8.54
N PRO A 391 22.39 -7.28 8.96
CA PRO A 391 21.55 -6.17 9.40
C PRO A 391 20.64 -5.61 8.29
N ALA A 392 21.15 -5.56 7.05
CA ALA A 392 20.39 -5.10 5.88
C ALA A 392 19.21 -6.04 5.56
N LEU A 393 19.45 -7.36 5.59
CA LEU A 393 18.40 -8.36 5.38
C LEU A 393 17.35 -8.38 6.50
N ALA A 394 17.79 -8.28 7.76
CA ALA A 394 16.88 -8.17 8.90
C ALA A 394 15.99 -6.92 8.82
N THR A 395 16.58 -5.78 8.40
CA THR A 395 15.86 -4.51 8.16
C THR A 395 14.78 -4.64 7.08
N LEU A 396 15.08 -5.37 6.00
CA LEU A 396 14.11 -5.70 4.95
C LEU A 396 12.97 -6.60 5.45
N GLY A 397 13.15 -7.23 6.62
CA GLY A 397 12.19 -8.07 7.30
C GLY A 397 12.50 -9.56 7.19
N PHE A 398 13.61 -9.97 6.57
CA PHE A 398 13.99 -11.39 6.48
C PHE A 398 14.42 -11.96 7.82
N VAL A 399 14.11 -13.23 8.07
CA VAL A 399 14.69 -13.99 9.17
C VAL A 399 16.10 -14.41 8.75
N VAL A 400 17.14 -13.99 9.47
CA VAL A 400 18.52 -14.33 9.10
C VAL A 400 18.99 -15.52 9.92
N SER A 401 19.41 -16.60 9.26
CA SER A 401 19.95 -17.77 9.94
C SER A 401 21.26 -17.42 10.66
N ASN A 402 21.33 -17.78 11.94
CA ASN A 402 22.59 -17.84 12.66
C ASN A 402 23.28 -19.12 12.22
N ASN A 403 24.02 -19.09 11.10
CA ASN A 403 24.90 -20.20 10.72
C ASN A 403 25.70 -20.72 11.91
#